data_AF-A0A928SMM1-F1
#
_entry.id   AF-A0A928SMM1-F1
#
_cell.length_a   1.000
_cell.length_b   1.000
_cell.length_c   1.000
_cell.angle_alpha   90.00
_cell.angle_beta   90.00
_cell.angle_gamma   90.00
#
_symmetry.space_group_name_H-M   'P 1'
#
loop_
_entity.id
_entity.type
_entity.pdbx_description
1 polymer ?
#
loop_
_entity_poly.entity_id
_entity_poly.type
_entity_poly.pdbx_seq_one_letter_code
_entity_poly.pdbx_strand_id
1 'polypeptide(L)'
;MRLGRAAAAALLSLACARAPETATRIEPTACDARVRVASERPLLLDVDVACSGQEIAAFRAAEAASVQHLSRLPAGVTRHGPRFVLAAPSRQARLSYRVNLDALASSAQSFDIALRSGSTLVAPVSSWLVHPDPLATDVPVRVRVETPPGFSFETGLTRSDRAYTLEAHEIPVGTYALFGRFESRTLDVDDSRLRVAFADGRLDAGKDELAGWIEASARAVGDFWRKFPVPHVLVTVIPVPGRDGVLFGKVLPESAPGVVLLVGEHTGRARLYQDWILVHELFHLGVPSFSGEGKWFDEGLATYFEPIIRARAGWRTEESVWAEFRRAMPLGLEAVSKKGLERAEDFGEVYWGGAIVVMLADVEIRRRTGGARGLEDGLRAVLAAGGHASEVWPLDRTLSLSDESCGVPALEPLARAHARSASRVDLDALWRELGVEEGRLNASAPLAEVRRAILRGGPHSTSAKLGRLR
;
A
#
# COMPACT_ATOMS: atom_id res chain seq x y z
N MET A 1 33.96 -80.02 -0.58
CA MET A 1 32.67 -80.73 -0.46
C MET A 1 31.57 -79.84 -1.05
N ARG A 2 30.74 -80.43 -1.93
CA ARG A 2 29.57 -79.88 -2.65
C ARG A 2 29.84 -78.99 -3.88
N LEU A 3 29.86 -79.68 -5.02
CA LEU A 3 29.47 -79.18 -6.34
C LEU A 3 27.96 -78.84 -6.37
N GLY A 4 27.57 -77.85 -7.17
CA GLY A 4 26.16 -77.58 -7.49
C GLY A 4 26.01 -76.51 -8.58
N ARG A 5 25.47 -76.92 -9.73
CA ARG A 5 25.26 -76.18 -10.99
C ARG A 5 24.43 -74.89 -10.84
N ALA A 6 24.69 -73.88 -11.67
CA ALA A 6 23.67 -72.95 -12.17
C ALA A 6 24.09 -72.37 -13.53
N ALA A 7 23.10 -72.18 -14.39
CA ALA A 7 23.20 -72.09 -15.84
C ALA A 7 23.68 -70.72 -16.38
N ALA A 8 24.44 -70.75 -17.48
CA ALA A 8 24.72 -69.59 -18.30
C ALA A 8 23.69 -69.51 -19.43
N ALA A 9 22.79 -68.53 -19.37
CA ALA A 9 21.91 -68.16 -20.47
C ALA A 9 22.29 -66.75 -20.95
N ALA A 10 22.59 -66.64 -22.24
CA ALA A 10 22.93 -65.41 -22.92
C ALA A 10 21.73 -64.46 -22.97
N LEU A 11 21.95 -63.19 -22.63
CA LEU A 11 21.02 -62.10 -22.90
C LEU A 11 21.75 -61.04 -23.72
N LEU A 12 21.35 -60.90 -24.99
CA LEU A 12 21.70 -59.78 -25.85
C LEU A 12 21.18 -58.48 -25.23
N SER A 13 22.08 -57.58 -24.87
CA SER A 13 21.76 -56.19 -24.58
C SER A 13 21.66 -55.40 -25.87
N LEU A 14 20.44 -55.26 -26.41
CA LEU A 14 20.15 -54.18 -27.36
C LEU A 14 20.20 -52.85 -26.62
N ALA A 15 21.25 -52.06 -26.89
CA ALA A 15 21.33 -50.67 -26.48
C ALA A 15 20.36 -49.84 -27.32
N CYS A 16 19.15 -49.58 -26.81
CA CYS A 16 18.32 -48.48 -27.30
C CYS A 16 18.87 -47.17 -26.72
N ALA A 17 19.66 -46.44 -27.52
CA ALA A 17 19.96 -45.05 -27.25
C ALA A 17 18.66 -44.24 -27.35
N ARG A 18 18.11 -43.82 -26.21
CA ARG A 18 17.06 -42.80 -26.18
C ARG A 18 17.67 -41.47 -26.62
N ALA A 19 17.16 -40.92 -27.72
CA ALA A 19 17.41 -39.53 -28.07
C ALA A 19 16.94 -38.63 -26.90
N PRO A 20 17.66 -37.56 -26.56
CA PRO A 20 17.18 -36.62 -25.56
C PRO A 20 15.89 -36.00 -26.07
N GLU A 21 14.79 -36.17 -25.32
CA GLU A 21 13.60 -35.35 -25.50
C GLU A 21 14.03 -33.90 -25.36
N THR A 22 14.06 -33.17 -26.48
CA THR A 22 14.10 -31.72 -26.47
C THR A 22 12.83 -31.25 -25.78
N ALA A 23 12.92 -31.02 -24.47
CA ALA A 23 11.90 -30.31 -23.73
C ALA A 23 11.69 -28.97 -24.43
N THR A 24 10.52 -28.80 -25.07
CA THR A 24 10.10 -27.57 -25.69
C THR A 24 10.14 -26.49 -24.61
N ARG A 25 11.13 -25.59 -24.66
CA ARG A 25 11.17 -24.43 -23.77
C ARG A 25 9.90 -23.64 -24.03
N ILE A 26 8.97 -23.66 -23.07
CA ILE A 26 7.82 -22.76 -23.07
C ILE A 26 8.42 -21.37 -22.86
N GLU A 27 8.35 -20.50 -23.87
CA GLU A 27 8.75 -19.11 -23.69
C GLU A 27 7.84 -18.47 -22.62
N PRO A 28 8.42 -17.82 -21.59
CA PRO A 28 7.63 -17.17 -20.56
C PRO A 28 6.78 -16.06 -21.18
N THR A 29 5.55 -15.93 -20.70
CA THR A 29 4.65 -14.89 -21.19
C THR A 29 5.16 -13.53 -20.76
N ALA A 30 5.20 -12.57 -21.68
CA ALA A 30 5.55 -11.18 -21.39
C ALA A 30 4.71 -10.23 -22.24
N CYS A 31 4.46 -9.03 -21.74
CA CYS A 31 3.67 -8.03 -22.43
C CYS A 31 4.41 -6.68 -22.55
N ASP A 32 4.13 -5.97 -23.64
CA ASP A 32 4.55 -4.60 -23.89
C ASP A 32 3.30 -3.74 -24.16
N ALA A 33 3.14 -2.67 -23.41
CA ALA A 33 2.12 -1.65 -23.61
C ALA A 33 2.76 -0.35 -24.10
N ARG A 34 2.25 0.21 -25.20
CA ARG A 34 2.58 1.55 -25.67
C ARG A 34 1.36 2.44 -25.50
N VAL A 35 1.54 3.55 -24.80
CA VAL A 35 0.49 4.50 -24.46
C VAL A 35 0.88 5.84 -25.08
N ARG A 36 0.02 6.41 -25.91
CA ARG A 36 0.25 7.70 -26.54
C ARG A 36 -0.88 8.65 -26.18
N VAL A 37 -0.53 9.83 -25.69
CA VAL A 37 -1.51 10.91 -25.50
C VAL A 37 -1.93 11.42 -26.88
N ALA A 38 -3.13 11.05 -27.30
CA ALA A 38 -3.68 11.38 -28.62
C ALA A 38 -4.40 12.73 -28.65
N SER A 39 -4.85 13.22 -27.49
CA SER A 39 -5.47 14.53 -27.28
C SER A 39 -5.31 14.91 -25.82
N GLU A 40 -5.00 16.18 -25.52
CA GLU A 40 -4.88 16.69 -24.14
C GLU A 40 -6.25 17.03 -23.52
N ARG A 41 -7.22 17.48 -24.35
CA ARG A 41 -8.59 17.83 -23.94
C ARG A 41 -9.61 17.54 -25.05
N PRO A 42 -10.55 16.59 -24.85
CA PRO A 42 -10.53 15.60 -23.77
C PRO A 42 -9.22 14.80 -23.80
N LEU A 43 -8.77 14.30 -22.65
CA LEU A 43 -7.60 13.46 -22.52
C LEU A 43 -7.92 12.08 -23.09
N LEU A 44 -7.37 11.81 -24.27
CA LEU A 44 -7.53 10.54 -24.97
C LEU A 44 -6.17 9.84 -25.02
N LEU A 45 -6.12 8.58 -24.59
CA LEU A 45 -4.94 7.74 -24.74
C LEU A 45 -5.21 6.69 -25.81
N ASP A 46 -4.32 6.59 -26.79
CA ASP A 46 -4.22 5.42 -27.65
C ASP A 46 -3.30 4.41 -26.97
N VAL A 47 -3.81 3.19 -26.73
CA VAL A 47 -3.09 2.12 -26.04
C VAL A 47 -2.97 0.91 -26.95
N ASP A 48 -1.74 0.46 -27.15
CA ASP A 48 -1.39 -0.74 -27.90
C ASP A 48 -0.72 -1.74 -26.95
N VAL A 49 -1.41 -2.84 -26.63
CA VAL A 49 -0.87 -3.93 -25.81
C VAL A 49 -0.54 -5.11 -26.70
N ALA A 50 0.67 -5.64 -26.56
CA ALA A 50 1.14 -6.83 -27.24
C ALA A 50 1.73 -7.81 -26.24
N CYS A 51 1.30 -9.07 -26.27
CA CYS A 51 1.84 -10.12 -25.41
C CYS A 51 2.36 -11.29 -26.27
N SER A 52 3.45 -11.90 -25.82
CA SER A 52 4.07 -13.06 -26.45
C SER A 52 4.27 -14.18 -25.43
N GLY A 53 4.32 -15.43 -25.87
CA GLY A 53 4.54 -16.61 -25.02
C GLY A 53 3.36 -17.57 -25.06
N GLN A 54 2.61 -17.69 -23.98
CA GLN A 54 1.41 -18.53 -23.94
C GLN A 54 0.28 -17.98 -24.84
N GLU A 55 -0.65 -18.87 -25.22
CA GLU A 55 -1.83 -18.46 -25.97
C GLU A 55 -2.76 -17.61 -25.11
N ILE A 56 -3.02 -16.40 -25.58
CA ILE A 56 -3.97 -15.47 -24.96
C ILE A 56 -5.20 -15.40 -25.85
N ALA A 57 -6.37 -15.67 -25.27
CA ALA A 57 -7.66 -15.64 -25.95
C ALA A 57 -8.40 -14.30 -25.77
N ALA A 58 -8.07 -13.56 -24.73
CA ALA A 58 -8.72 -12.29 -24.42
C ALA A 58 -7.81 -11.36 -23.61
N PHE A 59 -8.18 -10.09 -23.60
CA PHE A 59 -7.71 -9.11 -22.62
C PHE A 59 -8.88 -8.70 -21.73
N ARG A 60 -8.60 -8.13 -20.56
CA ARG A 60 -9.61 -7.68 -19.61
C ARG A 60 -9.27 -6.28 -19.08
N ALA A 61 -10.26 -5.40 -19.08
CA ALA A 61 -10.17 -4.14 -18.34
C ALA A 61 -10.30 -4.44 -16.85
N ALA A 62 -9.36 -3.94 -16.05
CA ALA A 62 -9.40 -4.10 -14.61
C ALA A 62 -10.51 -3.28 -13.96
N GLU A 63 -10.66 -2.01 -14.37
CA GLU A 63 -11.74 -1.14 -13.91
C GLU A 63 -12.97 -1.27 -14.82
N ALA A 64 -14.08 -1.78 -14.28
CA ALA A 64 -15.32 -1.97 -15.04
C ALA A 64 -15.89 -0.65 -15.57
N ALA A 65 -15.77 0.45 -14.82
CA ALA A 65 -16.22 1.77 -15.23
C ALA A 65 -15.46 2.32 -16.45
N SER A 66 -14.22 1.86 -16.68
CA SER A 66 -13.41 2.27 -17.85
C SER A 66 -13.99 1.75 -19.17
N VAL A 67 -14.63 0.57 -19.14
CA VAL A 67 -15.05 -0.19 -20.33
C VAL A 67 -15.99 0.61 -21.25
N GLN A 68 -16.88 1.41 -20.68
CA GLN A 68 -17.83 2.24 -21.43
C GLN A 68 -17.14 3.40 -22.16
N HIS A 69 -15.93 3.76 -21.75
CA HIS A 69 -15.11 4.83 -22.31
C HIS A 69 -13.98 4.34 -23.22
N LEU A 70 -13.96 3.03 -23.51
CA LEU A 70 -13.05 2.41 -24.47
C LEU A 70 -13.67 2.37 -25.88
N SER A 71 -12.86 2.71 -26.88
CA SER A 71 -13.25 2.82 -28.29
C SER A 71 -12.13 2.37 -29.22
N ARG A 72 -12.35 2.43 -30.54
CA ARG A 72 -11.37 2.07 -31.59
C ARG A 72 -10.79 0.65 -31.47
N LEU A 73 -11.63 -0.30 -31.06
CA LEU A 73 -11.24 -1.71 -31.02
C LEU A 73 -10.95 -2.24 -32.44
N PRO A 74 -10.01 -3.19 -32.61
CA PRO A 74 -9.70 -3.76 -33.90
C PRO A 74 -10.85 -4.63 -34.42
N ALA A 75 -10.92 -4.81 -35.74
CA ALA A 75 -11.85 -5.77 -36.33
C ALA A 75 -11.56 -7.19 -35.80
N GLY A 76 -12.62 -7.96 -35.51
CA GLY A 76 -12.51 -9.32 -34.98
C GLY A 76 -12.35 -9.41 -33.46
N VAL A 77 -12.29 -8.29 -32.74
CA VAL A 77 -12.36 -8.28 -31.27
C VAL A 77 -13.80 -8.09 -30.82
N THR A 78 -14.32 -9.01 -30.01
CA THR A 78 -15.67 -8.95 -29.45
C THR A 78 -15.62 -8.58 -27.97
N ARG A 79 -16.45 -7.62 -27.54
CA ARG A 79 -16.53 -7.18 -26.14
C ARG A 79 -17.65 -7.91 -25.39
N HIS A 80 -17.30 -8.52 -24.26
CA HIS A 80 -18.24 -9.15 -23.30
C HIS A 80 -18.00 -8.57 -21.90
N GLY A 81 -18.77 -7.55 -21.52
CA GLY A 81 -18.51 -6.80 -20.29
C GLY A 81 -17.08 -6.25 -20.29
N PRO A 82 -16.25 -6.51 -19.25
CA PRO A 82 -14.87 -6.04 -19.19
C PRO A 82 -13.89 -6.85 -20.06
N ARG A 83 -14.36 -7.89 -20.75
CA ARG A 83 -13.51 -8.82 -21.53
C ARG A 83 -13.52 -8.48 -23.01
N PHE A 84 -12.34 -8.45 -23.63
CA PHE A 84 -12.09 -8.23 -25.06
C PHE A 84 -11.57 -9.54 -25.66
N VAL A 85 -12.47 -10.30 -26.28
CA VAL A 85 -12.18 -11.63 -26.83
C VAL A 85 -11.62 -11.48 -28.24
N LEU A 86 -10.46 -12.08 -28.49
CA LEU A 86 -9.82 -12.11 -29.80
C LEU A 86 -10.53 -13.10 -30.74
N ALA A 87 -10.43 -12.88 -32.05
CA ALA A 87 -11.03 -13.77 -33.06
C ALA A 87 -10.55 -15.22 -32.94
N ALA A 88 -9.28 -15.41 -32.53
CA ALA A 88 -8.71 -16.70 -32.17
C ALA A 88 -7.64 -16.49 -31.07
N PRO A 89 -7.43 -17.46 -30.18
CA PRO A 89 -6.29 -17.46 -29.26
C PRO A 89 -4.96 -17.32 -30.03
N SER A 90 -4.03 -16.55 -29.48
CA SER A 90 -2.75 -16.27 -30.15
C SER A 90 -1.59 -16.22 -29.16
N ARG A 91 -0.44 -16.77 -29.58
CA ARG A 91 0.86 -16.61 -28.90
C ARG A 91 1.54 -15.28 -29.16
N GLN A 92 0.96 -14.45 -30.04
CA GLN A 92 1.36 -13.08 -30.33
C GLN A 92 0.10 -12.20 -30.27
N ALA A 93 -0.58 -12.24 -29.13
CA ALA A 93 -1.83 -11.53 -28.92
C ALA A 93 -1.60 -10.02 -28.89
N ARG A 94 -2.52 -9.27 -29.53
CA ARG A 94 -2.48 -7.82 -29.58
C ARG A 94 -3.87 -7.24 -29.37
N LEU A 95 -3.92 -6.10 -28.67
CA LEU A 95 -5.12 -5.30 -28.56
C LEU A 95 -4.75 -3.81 -28.62
N SER A 96 -5.38 -3.11 -29.55
CA SER A 96 -5.30 -1.65 -29.68
C SER A 96 -6.64 -1.03 -29.34
N TYR A 97 -6.65 0.02 -28.54
CA TYR A 97 -7.87 0.72 -28.15
C TYR A 97 -7.57 2.18 -27.80
N ARG A 98 -8.63 2.97 -27.70
CA ARG A 98 -8.58 4.33 -27.18
C ARG A 98 -9.43 4.47 -25.93
N VAL A 99 -8.86 5.02 -24.87
CA VAL A 99 -9.57 5.37 -23.64
C VAL A 99 -9.78 6.88 -23.54
N ASN A 100 -11.00 7.29 -23.17
CA ASN A 100 -11.33 8.69 -22.85
C ASN A 100 -11.31 8.90 -21.33
N LEU A 101 -10.19 9.39 -20.81
CA LEU A 101 -10.02 9.58 -19.37
C LEU A 101 -10.81 10.77 -18.83
N ASP A 102 -11.09 11.78 -19.65
CA ASP A 102 -11.96 12.90 -19.26
C ASP A 102 -13.40 12.44 -19.01
N ALA A 103 -13.93 11.61 -19.92
CA ALA A 103 -15.27 11.05 -19.77
C ALA A 103 -15.34 10.10 -18.57
N LEU A 104 -14.30 9.28 -18.36
CA LEU A 104 -14.18 8.43 -17.17
C LEU A 104 -14.17 9.28 -15.89
N ALA A 105 -13.32 10.29 -15.81
CA ALA A 105 -13.22 11.18 -14.65
C ALA A 105 -14.53 11.91 -14.35
N SER A 106 -15.22 12.37 -15.39
CA SER A 106 -16.53 13.03 -15.26
C SER A 106 -17.60 12.08 -14.72
N SER A 107 -17.56 10.80 -15.08
CA SER A 107 -18.51 9.79 -14.61
C SER A 107 -18.20 9.25 -13.21
N ALA A 108 -16.92 9.15 -12.85
CA ALA A 108 -16.48 8.52 -11.61
C ALA A 108 -16.36 9.51 -10.44
N GLN A 109 -15.86 10.72 -10.71
CA GLN A 109 -15.59 11.76 -9.70
C GLN A 109 -14.78 11.26 -8.48
N SER A 110 -13.87 10.31 -8.72
CA SER A 110 -13.07 9.67 -7.68
C SER A 110 -11.67 9.39 -8.20
N PHE A 111 -10.64 9.75 -7.43
CA PHE A 111 -9.25 9.45 -7.80
C PHE A 111 -8.95 7.95 -7.79
N ASP A 112 -9.81 7.11 -7.17
CA ASP A 112 -9.74 5.65 -7.25
C ASP A 112 -10.05 5.10 -8.64
N ILE A 113 -10.59 5.93 -9.55
CA ILE A 113 -10.90 5.56 -10.93
C ILE A 113 -10.32 6.61 -11.87
N ALA A 114 -10.79 7.85 -11.80
CA ALA A 114 -10.19 8.96 -12.49
C ALA A 114 -10.72 10.26 -11.91
N LEU A 115 -9.81 11.22 -11.69
CA LEU A 115 -10.16 12.55 -11.21
C LEU A 115 -9.41 13.61 -12.01
N ARG A 116 -10.13 14.62 -12.48
CA ARG A 116 -9.54 15.81 -13.10
C ARG A 116 -9.43 16.94 -12.09
N SER A 117 -8.24 17.53 -11.99
CA SER A 117 -7.98 18.77 -11.27
C SER A 117 -7.29 19.76 -12.22
N GLY A 118 -8.01 20.80 -12.64
CA GLY A 118 -7.52 21.76 -13.62
C GLY A 118 -7.06 21.11 -14.94
N SER A 119 -5.78 21.25 -15.25
CA SER A 119 -5.07 20.65 -16.40
C SER A 119 -4.42 19.30 -16.11
N THR A 120 -4.55 18.80 -14.88
CA THR A 120 -4.04 17.48 -14.46
C THR A 120 -5.18 16.47 -14.39
N LEU A 121 -4.93 15.24 -14.84
CA LEU A 121 -5.78 14.09 -14.62
C LEU A 121 -5.00 13.03 -13.86
N VAL A 122 -5.60 12.54 -12.78
CA VAL A 122 -5.06 11.49 -11.90
C VAL A 122 -5.91 10.24 -12.09
N ALA A 123 -5.30 9.09 -12.36
CA ALA A 123 -5.99 7.81 -12.47
C ALA A 123 -5.03 6.65 -12.14
N PRO A 124 -5.47 5.59 -11.44
CA PRO A 124 -4.69 4.38 -11.27
C PRO A 124 -4.48 3.65 -12.61
N VAL A 125 -3.48 2.77 -12.65
CA VAL A 125 -3.15 1.96 -13.85
C VAL A 125 -4.37 1.17 -14.35
N SER A 126 -5.17 0.62 -13.43
CA SER A 126 -6.38 -0.17 -13.71
C SER A 126 -7.42 0.54 -14.59
N SER A 127 -7.39 1.88 -14.63
CA SER A 127 -8.36 2.71 -15.32
C SER A 127 -8.06 2.96 -16.79
N TRP A 128 -6.84 2.67 -17.24
CA TRP A 128 -6.42 2.87 -18.63
C TRP A 128 -5.66 1.70 -19.25
N LEU A 129 -5.16 0.76 -18.44
CA LEU A 129 -4.43 -0.41 -18.91
C LEU A 129 -5.25 -1.69 -18.73
N VAL A 130 -5.34 -2.49 -19.80
CA VAL A 130 -5.88 -3.85 -19.78
C VAL A 130 -4.79 -4.86 -19.46
N HIS A 131 -5.19 -6.02 -18.93
CA HIS A 131 -4.29 -7.15 -18.69
C HIS A 131 -4.68 -8.37 -19.55
N PRO A 132 -3.75 -9.31 -19.83
CA PRO A 132 -4.09 -10.59 -20.45
C PRO A 132 -5.07 -11.41 -19.58
N ASP A 133 -5.96 -12.17 -20.23
CA ASP A 133 -6.97 -13.03 -19.60
C ASP A 133 -6.83 -14.48 -20.12
N PRO A 134 -6.57 -15.48 -19.26
CA PRO A 134 -6.61 -15.42 -17.79
C PRO A 134 -5.46 -14.59 -17.18
N LEU A 135 -5.74 -14.01 -16.02
CA LEU A 135 -4.75 -13.30 -15.23
C LEU A 135 -3.81 -14.32 -14.56
N ALA A 136 -2.52 -14.18 -14.80
CA ALA A 136 -1.49 -15.03 -14.23
C ALA A 136 -0.49 -14.19 -13.43
N THR A 137 0.11 -14.81 -12.41
CA THR A 137 1.31 -14.29 -11.76
C THR A 137 2.51 -14.47 -12.71
N ASP A 138 3.58 -13.70 -12.51
CA ASP A 138 4.85 -13.84 -13.26
C ASP A 138 4.74 -13.55 -14.77
N VAL A 139 3.93 -12.56 -15.13
CA VAL A 139 3.82 -12.04 -16.50
C VAL A 139 4.27 -10.58 -16.50
N PRO A 140 5.55 -10.30 -16.78
CA PRO A 140 6.06 -8.94 -16.76
C PRO A 140 5.43 -8.10 -17.88
N VAL A 141 5.06 -6.87 -17.54
CA VAL A 141 4.48 -5.87 -18.42
C VAL A 141 5.39 -4.65 -18.48
N ARG A 142 5.86 -4.31 -19.68
CA ARG A 142 6.62 -3.07 -19.93
C ARG A 142 5.72 -2.00 -20.50
N VAL A 143 5.59 -0.87 -19.82
CA VAL A 143 4.74 0.26 -20.25
C VAL A 143 5.61 1.41 -20.74
N ARG A 144 5.38 1.88 -21.96
CA ARG A 144 6.00 3.09 -22.52
C ARG A 144 4.93 4.15 -22.73
N VAL A 145 5.14 5.34 -22.19
CA VAL A 145 4.21 6.46 -22.32
C VAL A 145 4.86 7.56 -23.15
N GLU A 146 4.17 7.96 -24.22
CA GLU A 146 4.55 9.03 -25.14
C GLU A 146 3.60 10.22 -24.93
N THR A 147 4.18 11.36 -24.53
CA THR A 147 3.45 12.62 -24.33
C THR A 147 3.88 13.67 -25.36
N PRO A 148 2.99 14.59 -25.76
CA PRO A 148 3.37 15.72 -26.60
C PRO A 148 4.27 16.70 -25.82
N PRO A 149 5.05 17.56 -26.53
CA PRO A 149 5.91 18.56 -25.88
C PRO A 149 5.15 19.43 -24.88
N GLY A 150 5.70 19.56 -23.66
CA GLY A 150 5.12 20.34 -22.57
C GLY A 150 3.97 19.66 -21.83
N PHE A 151 3.61 18.41 -22.18
CA PHE A 151 2.68 17.58 -21.42
C PHE A 151 3.45 16.52 -20.64
N SER A 152 3.20 16.44 -19.34
CA SER A 152 3.92 15.59 -18.40
C SER A 152 3.16 14.30 -18.11
N PHE A 153 3.93 13.25 -17.85
CA PHE A 153 3.46 11.99 -17.29
C PHE A 153 4.30 11.65 -16.06
N GLU A 154 3.64 11.23 -14.99
CA GLU A 154 4.28 10.76 -13.76
C GLU A 154 3.49 9.57 -13.22
N THR A 155 4.16 8.59 -12.62
CA THR A 155 3.51 7.43 -12.02
C THR A 155 4.41 6.86 -10.92
N GLY A 156 3.81 6.14 -9.97
CA GLY A 156 4.54 5.40 -8.96
C GLY A 156 5.34 4.21 -9.52
N LEU A 157 4.94 3.69 -10.70
CA LEU A 157 5.53 2.47 -11.27
C LEU A 157 7.06 2.54 -11.34
N THR A 158 7.70 1.40 -11.08
CA THR A 158 9.16 1.28 -11.17
C THR A 158 9.63 1.60 -12.58
N ARG A 159 10.56 2.55 -12.69
CA ARG A 159 11.15 2.95 -13.97
C ARG A 159 12.35 2.07 -14.29
N SER A 160 12.35 1.50 -15.49
CA SER A 160 13.48 0.76 -16.07
C SER A 160 13.79 1.34 -17.46
N ASP A 161 14.95 2.01 -17.58
CA ASP A 161 15.35 2.79 -18.75
C ASP A 161 14.31 3.85 -19.21
N ARG A 162 13.66 3.59 -20.35
CA ARG A 162 12.62 4.43 -20.98
C ARG A 162 11.22 3.83 -20.83
N ALA A 163 11.06 2.80 -19.99
CA ALA A 163 9.81 2.14 -19.72
C ALA A 163 9.53 2.11 -18.22
N TYR A 164 8.29 1.80 -17.89
CA TYR A 164 7.83 1.43 -16.56
C TYR A 164 7.55 -0.07 -16.55
N THR A 165 7.69 -0.70 -15.40
CA THR A 165 7.49 -2.14 -15.25
C THR A 165 6.57 -2.45 -14.10
N LEU A 166 5.72 -3.46 -14.33
CA LEU A 166 4.84 -4.11 -13.35
C LEU A 166 4.52 -5.51 -13.86
N GLU A 167 3.91 -6.34 -13.04
CA GLU A 167 3.37 -7.63 -13.41
C GLU A 167 1.92 -7.52 -13.92
N ALA A 168 1.44 -8.49 -14.68
CA ALA A 168 0.07 -8.43 -15.21
C ALA A 168 -0.99 -8.45 -14.08
N HIS A 169 -0.75 -9.27 -13.05
CA HIS A 169 -1.64 -9.40 -11.88
C HIS A 169 -1.71 -8.14 -11.02
N GLU A 170 -0.72 -7.27 -11.17
CA GLU A 170 -0.57 -5.99 -10.49
C GLU A 170 -1.42 -4.88 -11.14
N ILE A 171 -1.77 -4.98 -12.42
CA ILE A 171 -2.57 -3.96 -13.15
C ILE A 171 -3.87 -3.57 -12.42
N PRO A 172 -4.68 -4.50 -11.87
CA PRO A 172 -5.92 -4.14 -11.18
C PRO A 172 -5.76 -3.31 -9.92
N VAL A 173 -4.60 -3.40 -9.27
CA VAL A 173 -4.28 -2.75 -7.99
C VAL A 173 -3.10 -1.78 -8.11
N GLY A 174 -2.65 -1.54 -9.35
CA GLY A 174 -1.48 -0.74 -9.65
C GLY A 174 -1.67 0.73 -9.28
N THR A 175 -0.56 1.33 -8.88
CA THR A 175 -0.42 2.72 -8.41
C THR A 175 -1.01 3.80 -9.34
N TYR A 176 -0.99 5.04 -8.84
CA TYR A 176 -1.51 6.20 -9.55
C TYR A 176 -0.60 6.65 -10.70
N ALA A 177 -1.23 7.25 -11.71
CA ALA A 177 -0.59 7.97 -12.79
C ALA A 177 -1.21 9.36 -12.96
N LEU A 178 -0.39 10.32 -13.36
CA LEU A 178 -0.76 11.69 -13.64
C LEU A 178 -0.45 12.04 -15.09
N PHE A 179 -1.41 12.71 -15.72
CA PHE A 179 -1.31 13.22 -17.09
C PHE A 179 -1.70 14.69 -17.09
N GLY A 180 -0.83 15.57 -17.58
CA GLY A 180 -1.20 16.99 -17.64
C GLY A 180 -0.04 17.94 -17.61
N ARG A 181 -0.35 19.17 -17.20
CA ARG A 181 0.64 20.21 -16.91
C ARG A 181 0.66 20.42 -15.41
N PHE A 182 1.68 19.84 -14.77
CA PHE A 182 1.87 19.89 -13.33
C PHE A 182 3.36 20.04 -13.03
N GLU A 183 3.65 20.47 -11.81
CA GLU A 183 5.00 20.48 -11.28
C GLU A 183 5.21 19.22 -10.45
N SER A 184 6.40 18.65 -10.54
CA SER A 184 6.84 17.61 -9.64
C SER A 184 8.22 17.89 -9.08
N ARG A 185 8.45 17.40 -7.86
CA ARG A 185 9.68 17.56 -7.09
C ARG A 185 10.16 16.22 -6.63
N THR A 186 11.46 16.12 -6.44
CA THR A 186 12.08 14.94 -5.88
C THR A 186 12.61 15.30 -4.50
N LEU A 187 12.22 14.51 -3.50
CA LEU A 187 12.70 14.61 -2.13
C LEU A 187 13.44 13.31 -1.82
N ASP A 188 14.68 13.42 -1.34
CA ASP A 188 15.45 12.26 -0.90
C ASP A 188 15.38 12.17 0.63
N VAL A 189 14.86 11.04 1.12
CA VAL A 189 14.66 10.73 2.54
C VAL A 189 15.32 9.38 2.80
N ASP A 190 16.38 9.38 3.63
CA ASP A 190 17.28 8.23 3.79
C ASP A 190 17.81 7.75 2.42
N ASP A 191 17.68 6.46 2.11
CA ASP A 191 18.03 5.85 0.82
C ASP A 191 16.84 5.81 -0.15
N SER A 192 15.75 6.50 0.17
CA SER A 192 14.50 6.48 -0.59
C SER A 192 14.25 7.80 -1.32
N ARG A 193 13.57 7.68 -2.47
CA ARG A 193 13.19 8.80 -3.31
C ARG A 193 11.69 8.97 -3.36
N LEU A 194 11.22 10.11 -2.86
CA LEU A 194 9.83 10.52 -2.92
C LEU A 194 9.65 11.46 -4.11
N ARG A 195 8.77 11.09 -5.04
CA ARG A 195 8.36 11.97 -6.13
C ARG A 195 7.07 12.67 -5.69
N VAL A 196 7.10 13.98 -5.53
CA VAL A 196 5.92 14.76 -5.16
C VAL A 196 5.36 15.44 -6.38
N ALA A 197 4.13 15.14 -6.78
CA ALA A 197 3.44 15.79 -7.89
C ALA A 197 2.31 16.67 -7.38
N PHE A 198 2.27 17.92 -7.84
CA PHE A 198 1.24 18.90 -7.49
C PHE A 198 0.26 19.03 -8.64
N ALA A 199 -0.90 18.41 -8.53
CA ALA A 199 -1.95 18.56 -9.51
C ALA A 199 -2.38 20.04 -9.63
N ASP A 200 -2.79 20.42 -10.82
CA ASP A 200 -3.23 21.79 -11.10
C ASP A 200 -4.45 22.20 -10.24
N GLY A 201 -4.43 23.42 -9.75
CA GLY A 201 -5.40 23.98 -8.82
C GLY A 201 -4.76 24.98 -7.85
N ARG A 202 -5.59 25.82 -7.22
CA ARG A 202 -5.13 26.84 -6.27
C ARG A 202 -4.99 26.23 -4.87
N LEU A 203 -3.85 26.51 -4.23
CA LEU A 203 -3.60 26.29 -2.81
C LEU A 203 -2.98 27.60 -2.27
N ASP A 204 -3.41 28.00 -1.09
CA ASP A 204 -2.86 29.16 -0.38
C ASP A 204 -1.45 28.84 0.17
N ALA A 205 -1.21 27.58 0.59
CA ALA A 205 0.13 27.09 0.87
C ALA A 205 0.96 26.95 -0.42
N GLY A 206 2.18 27.46 -0.40
CA GLY A 206 3.12 27.32 -1.50
C GLY A 206 3.61 25.88 -1.68
N LYS A 207 4.04 25.51 -2.89
CA LYS A 207 4.58 24.17 -3.16
C LYS A 207 5.84 23.85 -2.36
N ASP A 208 6.66 24.84 -2.03
CA ASP A 208 7.81 24.69 -1.12
C ASP A 208 7.38 24.28 0.29
N GLU A 209 6.32 24.88 0.79
CA GLU A 209 5.78 24.60 2.12
C GLU A 209 5.17 23.20 2.18
N LEU A 210 4.40 22.82 1.16
CA LEU A 210 3.84 21.47 1.02
C LEU A 210 4.93 20.41 0.88
N ALA A 211 5.95 20.67 0.05
CA ALA A 211 7.09 19.78 -0.10
C ALA A 211 7.84 19.60 1.23
N GLY A 212 8.09 20.68 1.98
CA GLY A 212 8.74 20.61 3.28
C GLY A 212 7.90 19.89 4.34
N TRP A 213 6.58 20.01 4.30
CA TRP A 213 5.68 19.22 5.16
C TRP A 213 5.70 17.73 4.80
N ILE A 214 5.71 17.39 3.51
CA ILE A 214 5.79 16.00 3.05
C ILE A 214 7.13 15.39 3.45
N GLU A 215 8.23 16.10 3.24
CA GLU A 215 9.56 15.65 3.64
C GLU A 215 9.64 15.42 5.16
N ALA A 216 9.12 16.35 5.97
CA ALA A 216 9.12 16.21 7.42
C ALA A 216 8.30 15.00 7.87
N SER A 217 7.11 14.78 7.28
CA SER A 217 6.26 13.62 7.54
C SER A 217 6.95 12.30 7.17
N ALA A 218 7.59 12.26 6.00
CA ALA A 218 8.35 11.10 5.55
C ALA A 218 9.55 10.79 6.46
N ARG A 219 10.27 11.81 6.93
CA ARG A 219 11.36 11.65 7.90
C ARG A 219 10.87 11.11 9.24
N ALA A 220 9.75 11.63 9.77
CA ALA A 220 9.17 11.13 11.01
C ALA A 220 8.74 9.65 10.92
N VAL A 221 8.18 9.24 9.78
CA VAL A 221 7.86 7.84 9.49
C VAL A 221 9.14 7.01 9.31
N GLY A 222 10.15 7.53 8.61
CA GLY A 222 11.46 6.90 8.47
C GLY A 222 12.13 6.64 9.82
N ASP A 223 12.11 7.62 10.74
CA ASP A 223 12.63 7.48 12.10
C ASP A 223 11.92 6.36 12.87
N PHE A 224 10.60 6.22 12.70
CA PHE A 224 9.84 5.11 13.29
C PHE A 224 10.30 3.75 12.75
N TRP A 225 10.46 3.62 11.43
CA TRP A 225 10.88 2.38 10.79
C TRP A 225 12.40 2.13 10.81
N ARG A 226 13.19 3.12 11.26
CA ARG A 226 14.68 3.23 11.17
C ARG A 226 15.23 3.34 9.75
N LYS A 227 14.36 3.47 8.77
CA LYS A 227 14.59 3.78 7.36
C LYS A 227 13.24 4.10 6.74
N PHE A 228 13.20 4.91 5.69
CA PHE A 228 11.97 5.01 4.91
C PHE A 228 11.60 3.64 4.28
N PRO A 229 10.34 3.18 4.33
CA PRO A 229 10.03 1.76 4.11
C PRO A 229 10.26 1.22 2.70
N VAL A 230 10.07 2.05 1.68
CA VAL A 230 10.14 1.68 0.26
C VAL A 230 11.14 2.55 -0.49
N PRO A 231 11.83 2.03 -1.52
CA PRO A 231 12.86 2.80 -2.22
C PRO A 231 12.29 3.97 -3.04
N HIS A 232 11.06 3.83 -3.53
CA HIS A 232 10.38 4.81 -4.36
C HIS A 232 8.92 4.92 -3.98
N VAL A 233 8.38 6.14 -3.93
CA VAL A 233 6.95 6.40 -3.76
C VAL A 233 6.56 7.68 -4.49
N LEU A 234 5.40 7.68 -5.11
CA LEU A 234 4.76 8.88 -5.66
C LEU A 234 3.81 9.45 -4.62
N VAL A 235 3.93 10.73 -4.28
CA VAL A 235 2.97 11.48 -3.46
C VAL A 235 2.29 12.53 -4.33
N THR A 236 0.98 12.46 -4.46
CA THR A 236 0.19 13.35 -5.31
C THR A 236 -0.66 14.27 -4.46
N VAL A 237 -0.45 15.57 -4.58
CA VAL A 237 -1.27 16.59 -3.92
C VAL A 237 -2.31 17.10 -4.91
N ILE A 238 -3.59 16.91 -4.57
CA ILE A 238 -4.74 17.37 -5.34
C ILE A 238 -5.44 18.51 -4.59
N PRO A 239 -5.42 19.75 -5.12
CA PRO A 239 -6.14 20.87 -4.53
C PRO A 239 -7.66 20.66 -4.54
N VAL A 240 -8.33 21.03 -3.45
CA VAL A 240 -9.80 21.03 -3.34
C VAL A 240 -10.31 22.46 -3.11
N PRO A 241 -10.99 23.07 -4.11
CA PRO A 241 -11.39 24.46 -4.05
C PRO A 241 -12.30 24.81 -2.88
N GLY A 242 -12.06 25.96 -2.24
CA GLY A 242 -12.88 26.53 -1.16
C GLY A 242 -12.89 25.74 0.15
N ARG A 243 -11.99 24.75 0.30
CA ARG A 243 -11.90 23.90 1.50
C ARG A 243 -10.67 24.26 2.33
N ASP A 244 -10.70 23.89 3.61
CA ASP A 244 -9.56 24.00 4.53
C ASP A 244 -9.20 22.62 5.11
N GLY A 245 -7.91 22.40 5.33
CA GLY A 245 -7.34 21.17 5.85
C GLY A 245 -6.98 20.13 4.79
N VAL A 246 -6.17 19.15 5.20
CA VAL A 246 -6.05 17.89 4.47
C VAL A 246 -7.34 17.11 4.70
N LEU A 247 -8.01 16.77 3.61
CA LEU A 247 -9.39 16.29 3.62
C LEU A 247 -9.47 14.78 3.53
N PHE A 248 -8.53 14.18 2.80
CA PHE A 248 -8.49 12.76 2.54
C PHE A 248 -7.09 12.35 2.07
N GLY A 249 -6.73 11.10 2.31
CA GLY A 249 -5.54 10.48 1.77
C GLY A 249 -5.80 9.01 1.48
N LYS A 250 -5.01 8.44 0.58
CA LYS A 250 -5.03 7.01 0.32
C LYS A 250 -3.72 6.54 -0.28
N VAL A 251 -3.25 5.39 0.18
CA VAL A 251 -2.19 4.61 -0.47
C VAL A 251 -2.77 3.58 -1.45
N LEU A 252 -2.16 3.48 -2.62
CA LEU A 252 -2.18 2.28 -3.46
C LEU A 252 -0.83 1.58 -3.31
N PRO A 253 -0.79 0.42 -2.64
CA PRO A 253 0.46 -0.13 -2.12
C PRO A 253 1.24 -0.99 -3.12
N GLU A 254 0.57 -1.61 -4.10
CA GLU A 254 1.17 -2.57 -5.04
C GLU A 254 1.80 -1.91 -6.28
N SER A 255 2.76 -2.61 -6.91
CA SER A 255 3.42 -2.17 -8.17
C SER A 255 4.23 -0.88 -8.07
N ALA A 256 4.82 -0.64 -6.89
CA ALA A 256 5.44 0.58 -6.38
C ALA A 256 4.43 1.61 -5.82
N PRO A 257 4.53 1.97 -4.53
CA PRO A 257 3.43 2.66 -3.86
C PRO A 257 3.16 4.07 -4.38
N GLY A 258 1.89 4.46 -4.38
CA GLY A 258 1.44 5.81 -4.64
C GLY A 258 0.50 6.30 -3.54
N VAL A 259 0.71 7.53 -3.07
CA VAL A 259 -0.16 8.21 -2.11
C VAL A 259 -0.85 9.36 -2.83
N VAL A 260 -2.16 9.47 -2.70
CA VAL A 260 -2.92 10.66 -3.10
C VAL A 260 -3.39 11.39 -1.85
N LEU A 261 -3.30 12.72 -1.86
CA LEU A 261 -3.78 13.61 -0.82
C LEU A 261 -4.75 14.62 -1.45
N LEU A 262 -5.92 14.77 -0.84
CA LEU A 262 -6.82 15.87 -1.12
C LEU A 262 -6.54 17.00 -0.12
N VAL A 263 -6.03 18.13 -0.60
CA VAL A 263 -5.66 19.27 0.25
C VAL A 263 -6.56 20.46 -0.07
N GLY A 264 -7.22 21.01 0.93
CA GLY A 264 -8.08 22.17 0.77
C GLY A 264 -7.30 23.41 0.36
N GLU A 265 -7.89 24.20 -0.54
CA GLU A 265 -7.36 25.49 -1.01
C GLU A 265 -6.82 26.39 0.09
N HIS A 266 -7.51 26.50 1.22
CA HIS A 266 -7.18 27.42 2.32
C HIS A 266 -6.29 26.81 3.41
N THR A 267 -5.72 25.63 3.16
CA THR A 267 -4.89 24.93 4.14
C THR A 267 -3.57 25.67 4.36
N GLY A 268 -3.38 26.23 5.55
CA GLY A 268 -2.10 26.83 5.96
C GLY A 268 -1.19 25.87 6.74
N ARG A 269 0.07 26.30 6.96
CA ARG A 269 1.13 25.53 7.65
C ARG A 269 0.67 24.80 8.91
N ALA A 270 0.05 25.52 9.84
CA ALA A 270 -0.34 24.96 11.13
C ALA A 270 -1.30 23.78 10.96
N ARG A 271 -2.20 23.85 9.97
CA ARG A 271 -3.18 22.81 9.69
C ARG A 271 -2.52 21.57 9.09
N LEU A 272 -1.50 21.73 8.24
CA LEU A 272 -0.71 20.61 7.68
C LEU A 272 -0.03 19.78 8.78
N TYR A 273 0.61 20.41 9.78
CA TYR A 273 1.28 19.68 10.87
C TYR A 273 0.32 19.19 11.95
N GLN A 274 -0.90 19.73 12.02
CA GLN A 274 -1.99 19.22 12.86
C GLN A 274 -2.72 18.03 12.25
N ASP A 275 -2.66 17.88 10.93
CA ASP A 275 -3.26 16.77 10.21
C ASP A 275 -2.57 15.43 10.51
N TRP A 276 -3.36 14.35 10.44
CA TRP A 276 -2.95 12.98 10.70
C TRP A 276 -2.77 12.14 9.43
N ILE A 277 -3.44 12.54 8.34
CA ILE A 277 -3.65 11.71 7.16
C ILE A 277 -2.32 11.35 6.52
N LEU A 278 -1.41 12.30 6.27
CA LEU A 278 -0.17 11.97 5.56
C LEU A 278 0.72 11.00 6.35
N VAL A 279 0.80 11.15 7.67
CA VAL A 279 1.59 10.23 8.51
C VAL A 279 0.94 8.84 8.54
N HIS A 280 -0.39 8.77 8.58
CA HIS A 280 -1.16 7.52 8.46
C HIS A 280 -0.88 6.80 7.13
N GLU A 281 -1.03 7.50 6.00
CA GLU A 281 -0.81 6.91 4.66
C GLU A 281 0.64 6.46 4.45
N LEU A 282 1.62 7.25 4.92
CA LEU A 282 3.03 6.88 4.81
C LEU A 282 3.41 5.73 5.74
N PHE A 283 2.70 5.54 6.86
CA PHE A 283 2.94 4.42 7.76
C PHE A 283 2.65 3.08 7.07
N HIS A 284 1.56 2.98 6.31
CA HIS A 284 1.18 1.78 5.58
C HIS A 284 2.28 1.25 4.66
N LEU A 285 3.20 2.12 4.19
CA LEU A 285 4.33 1.71 3.35
C LEU A 285 5.24 0.66 4.02
N GLY A 286 5.31 0.62 5.35
CA GLY A 286 6.11 -0.33 6.11
C GLY A 286 5.40 -1.61 6.53
N VAL A 287 4.15 -1.80 6.11
CA VAL A 287 3.33 -2.98 6.43
C VAL A 287 3.05 -3.75 5.13
N PRO A 288 3.14 -5.10 5.11
CA PRO A 288 2.72 -5.89 3.95
C PRO A 288 1.26 -5.65 3.58
N SER A 289 0.94 -5.75 2.30
CA SER A 289 -0.46 -5.81 1.86
C SER A 289 -1.08 -7.16 2.23
N PHE A 290 -2.37 -7.13 2.58
CA PHE A 290 -3.16 -8.33 2.92
C PHE A 290 -4.29 -8.52 1.91
N SER A 291 -4.45 -9.76 1.41
CA SER A 291 -5.48 -10.08 0.41
C SER A 291 -6.67 -10.77 1.07
N GLY A 292 -7.80 -10.07 1.19
CA GLY A 292 -9.06 -10.62 1.71
C GLY A 292 -9.06 -10.87 3.23
N GLU A 293 -8.04 -10.40 3.93
CA GLU A 293 -7.88 -10.49 5.39
C GLU A 293 -7.17 -9.24 5.93
N GLY A 294 -6.92 -9.18 7.24
CA GLY A 294 -5.97 -8.22 7.82
C GLY A 294 -6.35 -6.74 7.83
N LYS A 295 -7.47 -6.33 7.22
CA LYS A 295 -7.89 -4.90 7.16
C LYS A 295 -7.91 -4.20 8.52
N TRP A 296 -8.45 -4.85 9.55
CA TRP A 296 -8.47 -4.30 10.92
C TRP A 296 -7.06 -4.13 11.49
N PHE A 297 -6.12 -5.00 11.11
CA PHE A 297 -4.75 -4.96 11.61
C PHE A 297 -3.98 -3.85 10.93
N ASP A 298 -4.05 -3.76 9.60
CA ASP A 298 -3.38 -2.72 8.83
C ASP A 298 -3.84 -1.31 9.25
N GLU A 299 -5.15 -1.04 9.24
CA GLU A 299 -5.69 0.24 9.68
C GLU A 299 -5.50 0.48 11.17
N GLY A 300 -5.58 -0.57 11.99
CA GLY A 300 -5.35 -0.49 13.43
C GLY A 300 -3.92 -0.10 13.78
N LEU A 301 -2.92 -0.62 13.04
CA LEU A 301 -1.52 -0.27 13.20
C LEU A 301 -1.30 1.21 12.90
N ALA A 302 -1.79 1.68 11.76
CA ALA A 302 -1.65 3.08 11.35
C ALA A 302 -2.38 4.02 12.32
N THR A 303 -3.61 3.68 12.74
CA THR A 303 -4.39 4.43 13.74
C THR A 303 -3.69 4.54 15.09
N TYR A 304 -3.00 3.48 15.52
CA TYR A 304 -2.27 3.48 16.79
C TYR A 304 -0.93 4.22 16.71
N PHE A 305 -0.14 3.99 15.66
CA PHE A 305 1.22 4.54 15.56
C PHE A 305 1.29 5.95 14.99
N GLU A 306 0.36 6.38 14.12
CA GLU A 306 0.33 7.76 13.59
C GLU A 306 0.48 8.83 14.67
N PRO A 307 -0.33 8.84 15.76
CA PRO A 307 -0.26 9.92 16.74
C PRO A 307 1.01 9.82 17.59
N ILE A 308 1.56 8.61 17.76
CA ILE A 308 2.83 8.35 18.44
C ILE A 308 4.00 8.91 17.61
N ILE A 309 4.01 8.67 16.30
CA ILE A 309 5.04 9.16 15.37
C ILE A 309 5.08 10.69 15.41
N ARG A 310 3.92 11.35 15.35
CA ARG A 310 3.85 12.81 15.43
C ARG A 310 4.22 13.38 16.79
N ALA A 311 3.93 12.67 17.88
CA ALA A 311 4.41 13.05 19.20
C ALA A 311 5.94 12.98 19.29
N ARG A 312 6.55 11.93 18.72
CA ARG A 312 8.02 11.80 18.61
C ARG A 312 8.66 12.88 17.75
N ALA A 313 7.97 13.30 16.69
CA ALA A 313 8.38 14.44 15.86
C ALA A 313 8.16 15.81 16.55
N GLY A 314 7.56 15.85 17.74
CA GLY A 314 7.30 17.08 18.50
C GLY A 314 6.06 17.86 18.03
N TRP A 315 5.21 17.27 17.19
CA TRP A 315 3.99 17.92 16.66
C TRP A 315 2.76 17.68 17.53
N ARG A 316 2.85 16.75 18.49
CA ARG A 316 1.82 16.44 19.48
C ARG A 316 2.42 16.25 20.86
N THR A 317 1.63 16.52 21.90
CA THR A 317 2.05 16.24 23.29
C THR A 317 1.62 14.83 23.71
N GLU A 318 2.31 14.25 24.69
CA GLU A 318 1.95 12.96 25.29
C GLU A 318 0.49 12.95 25.76
N GLU A 319 0.06 14.01 26.47
CA GLU A 319 -1.30 14.14 26.98
C GLU A 319 -2.34 14.12 25.85
N SER A 320 -2.04 14.78 24.72
CA SER A 320 -2.96 14.84 23.59
C SER A 320 -3.15 13.49 22.90
N VAL A 321 -2.12 12.62 22.87
CA VAL A 321 -2.21 11.28 22.28
C VAL A 321 -3.08 10.39 23.16
N TRP A 322 -2.78 10.33 24.46
CA TRP A 322 -3.55 9.48 25.38
C TRP A 322 -5.01 9.95 25.55
N ALA A 323 -5.25 11.26 25.51
CA ALA A 323 -6.62 11.80 25.54
C ALA A 323 -7.43 11.39 24.30
N GLU A 324 -6.80 11.31 23.13
CA GLU A 324 -7.45 10.79 21.93
C GLU A 324 -7.74 9.31 22.04
N PHE A 325 -6.77 8.48 22.45
CA PHE A 325 -6.98 7.04 22.62
C PHE A 325 -8.12 6.74 23.58
N ARG A 326 -8.16 7.40 24.75
CA ARG A 326 -9.25 7.24 25.72
C ARG A 326 -10.61 7.65 25.14
N ARG A 327 -10.66 8.71 24.33
CA ARG A 327 -11.89 9.21 23.71
C ARG A 327 -12.39 8.30 22.58
N ALA A 328 -11.49 7.82 21.73
CA ALA A 328 -11.83 7.24 20.43
C ALA A 328 -11.84 5.71 20.40
N MET A 329 -11.02 5.03 21.21
CA MET A 329 -11.05 3.56 21.29
C MET A 329 -12.41 2.95 21.66
N PRO A 330 -13.27 3.59 22.49
CA PRO A 330 -14.63 3.10 22.70
C PRO A 330 -15.45 2.87 21.42
N LEU A 331 -15.14 3.59 20.32
CA LEU A 331 -15.80 3.42 19.01
C LEU A 331 -15.60 2.01 18.42
N GLY A 332 -14.49 1.34 18.73
CA GLY A 332 -14.19 -0.01 18.25
C GLY A 332 -14.43 -1.13 19.27
N LEU A 333 -14.78 -0.79 20.52
CA LEU A 333 -14.82 -1.75 21.62
C LEU A 333 -15.84 -2.87 21.42
N GLU A 334 -17.00 -2.55 20.83
CA GLU A 334 -18.04 -3.55 20.54
C GLU A 334 -17.55 -4.59 19.53
N ALA A 335 -16.86 -4.16 18.47
CA ALA A 335 -16.29 -5.08 17.50
C ALA A 335 -15.27 -6.01 18.16
N VAL A 336 -14.36 -5.48 18.96
CA VAL A 336 -13.34 -6.26 19.69
C VAL A 336 -13.95 -7.26 20.69
N SER A 337 -15.01 -6.85 21.41
CA SER A 337 -15.52 -7.58 22.59
C SER A 337 -16.76 -8.43 22.36
N LYS A 338 -17.41 -8.31 21.19
CA LYS A 338 -18.67 -9.04 20.90
C LYS A 338 -18.75 -9.57 19.47
N LYS A 339 -18.24 -8.82 18.49
CA LYS A 339 -18.35 -9.16 17.06
C LYS A 339 -17.15 -9.96 16.55
N GLY A 340 -15.95 -9.67 17.00
CA GLY A 340 -14.72 -10.14 16.36
C GLY A 340 -14.34 -9.23 15.18
N LEU A 341 -13.09 -8.75 15.16
CA LEU A 341 -12.59 -7.81 14.15
C LEU A 341 -12.52 -8.35 12.72
N GLU A 342 -12.50 -9.68 12.52
CA GLU A 342 -12.61 -10.25 11.16
C GLU A 342 -13.98 -9.95 10.52
N ARG A 343 -14.96 -9.54 11.33
CA ARG A 343 -16.30 -9.13 10.89
C ARG A 343 -16.51 -7.61 11.00
N ALA A 344 -15.46 -6.82 11.24
CA ALA A 344 -15.57 -5.37 11.32
C ALA A 344 -15.97 -4.77 9.96
N GLU A 345 -16.93 -3.87 9.95
CA GLU A 345 -17.53 -3.33 8.71
C GLU A 345 -17.35 -1.82 8.60
N ASP A 346 -17.57 -1.08 9.68
CA ASP A 346 -17.47 0.38 9.68
C ASP A 346 -16.10 0.91 10.12
N PHE A 347 -15.91 2.21 9.95
CA PHE A 347 -14.67 2.90 10.27
C PHE A 347 -14.26 2.75 11.75
N GLY A 348 -15.19 2.90 12.70
CA GLY A 348 -14.88 2.81 14.12
C GLY A 348 -14.43 1.40 14.50
N GLU A 349 -15.13 0.39 13.98
CA GLU A 349 -14.79 -1.02 14.21
C GLU A 349 -13.42 -1.39 13.64
N VAL A 350 -13.12 -0.98 12.40
CA VAL A 350 -11.87 -1.34 11.71
C VAL A 350 -10.68 -0.59 12.33
N TYR A 351 -10.75 0.74 12.42
CA TYR A 351 -9.62 1.59 12.81
C TYR A 351 -9.40 1.51 14.32
N TRP A 352 -10.40 1.90 15.11
CA TRP A 352 -10.27 1.95 16.56
C TRP A 352 -10.33 0.57 17.21
N GLY A 353 -11.06 -0.39 16.61
CA GLY A 353 -11.06 -1.77 17.08
C GLY A 353 -9.70 -2.45 16.85
N GLY A 354 -9.11 -2.23 15.67
CA GLY A 354 -7.74 -2.66 15.40
C GLY A 354 -6.72 -2.00 16.32
N ALA A 355 -6.81 -0.68 16.52
CA ALA A 355 -5.93 0.07 17.41
C ALA A 355 -5.97 -0.42 18.86
N ILE A 356 -7.13 -0.90 19.36
CA ILE A 356 -7.23 -1.54 20.68
C ILE A 356 -6.33 -2.78 20.73
N VAL A 357 -6.45 -3.69 19.75
CA VAL A 357 -5.68 -4.94 19.74
C VAL A 357 -4.18 -4.66 19.61
N VAL A 358 -3.81 -3.70 18.76
CA VAL A 358 -2.43 -3.23 18.59
C VAL A 358 -1.87 -2.65 19.89
N MET A 359 -2.64 -1.80 20.59
CA MET A 359 -2.23 -1.23 21.89
C MET A 359 -2.06 -2.33 22.95
N LEU A 360 -3.00 -3.28 23.04
CA LEU A 360 -2.89 -4.41 23.97
C LEU A 360 -1.61 -5.21 23.71
N ALA A 361 -1.25 -5.41 22.44
CA ALA A 361 -0.01 -6.09 22.06
C ALA A 361 1.24 -5.30 22.46
N ASP A 362 1.32 -3.99 22.16
CA ASP A 362 2.49 -3.18 22.52
C ASP A 362 2.66 -3.08 24.05
N VAL A 363 1.56 -2.93 24.80
CA VAL A 363 1.57 -2.96 26.28
C VAL A 363 2.07 -4.30 26.79
N GLU A 364 1.58 -5.42 26.25
CA GLU A 364 1.97 -6.75 26.70
C GLU A 364 3.44 -7.07 26.40
N ILE A 365 3.92 -6.70 25.21
CA ILE A 365 5.33 -6.86 24.82
C ILE A 365 6.21 -6.08 25.79
N ARG A 366 5.89 -4.81 26.05
CA ARG A 366 6.67 -3.97 26.97
C ARG A 366 6.62 -4.49 28.40
N ARG A 367 5.46 -4.96 28.86
CA ARG A 367 5.32 -5.54 30.21
C ARG A 367 6.19 -6.79 30.39
N ARG A 368 6.12 -7.74 29.44
CA ARG A 368 6.87 -9.01 29.53
C ARG A 368 8.37 -8.84 29.34
N THR A 369 8.80 -7.82 28.61
CA THR A 369 10.22 -7.57 28.34
C THR A 369 10.84 -6.50 29.23
N GLY A 370 10.10 -5.99 30.23
CA GLY A 370 10.58 -4.90 31.08
C GLY A 370 10.88 -3.61 30.31
N GLY A 371 10.19 -3.38 29.19
CA GLY A 371 10.36 -2.23 28.30
C GLY A 371 11.53 -2.36 27.32
N ALA A 372 12.24 -3.49 27.29
CA ALA A 372 13.35 -3.69 26.36
C ALA A 372 12.91 -3.80 24.89
N ARG A 373 11.68 -4.27 24.64
CA ARG A 373 11.06 -4.35 23.32
C ARG A 373 9.71 -3.65 23.32
N GLY A 374 9.31 -3.16 22.15
CA GLY A 374 7.92 -2.80 21.84
C GLY A 374 7.49 -3.43 20.51
N LEU A 375 6.20 -3.33 20.20
CA LEU A 375 5.64 -3.83 18.94
C LEU A 375 6.36 -3.26 17.71
N GLU A 376 6.83 -2.02 17.79
CA GLU A 376 7.65 -1.40 16.73
C GLU A 376 8.91 -2.21 16.36
N ASP A 377 9.51 -2.96 17.30
CA ASP A 377 10.68 -3.79 17.01
C ASP A 377 10.29 -5.02 16.17
N GLY A 378 9.11 -5.60 16.43
CA GLY A 378 8.55 -6.69 15.63
C GLY A 378 8.18 -6.24 14.22
N LEU A 379 7.53 -5.07 14.09
CA LEU A 379 7.18 -4.50 12.78
C LEU A 379 8.43 -4.16 11.96
N ARG A 380 9.48 -3.60 12.58
CA ARG A 380 10.76 -3.36 11.90
C ARG A 380 11.40 -4.66 11.41
N ALA A 381 11.24 -5.76 12.13
CA ALA A 381 11.73 -7.07 11.69
C ALA A 381 10.93 -7.60 10.49
N VAL A 382 9.61 -7.41 10.46
CA VAL A 382 8.77 -7.68 9.27
C VAL A 382 9.27 -6.91 8.06
N LEU A 383 9.48 -5.59 8.21
CA LEU A 383 10.01 -4.74 7.14
C LEU A 383 11.41 -5.18 6.70
N ALA A 384 12.28 -5.58 7.64
CA ALA A 384 13.63 -6.08 7.33
C ALA A 384 13.60 -7.42 6.57
N ALA A 385 12.57 -8.25 6.80
CA ALA A 385 12.35 -9.50 6.07
C ALA A 385 11.68 -9.30 4.69
N GLY A 386 11.49 -8.06 4.25
CA GLY A 386 10.88 -7.70 2.97
C GLY A 386 9.37 -7.50 3.02
N GLY A 387 8.77 -7.48 4.21
CA GLY A 387 7.34 -7.24 4.36
C GLY A 387 7.00 -5.75 4.31
N HIS A 388 6.74 -5.21 3.12
CA HIS A 388 6.34 -3.81 2.90
C HIS A 388 5.12 -3.73 1.99
N ALA A 389 4.55 -2.53 1.82
CA ALA A 389 3.29 -2.30 1.11
C ALA A 389 3.19 -3.00 -0.26
N SER A 390 4.27 -3.02 -1.05
CA SER A 390 4.25 -3.65 -2.37
C SER A 390 4.32 -5.18 -2.38
N GLU A 391 4.36 -5.83 -1.21
CA GLU A 391 4.40 -7.28 -1.09
C GLU A 391 3.13 -7.78 -0.40
N VAL A 392 2.50 -8.79 -0.99
CA VAL A 392 1.31 -9.44 -0.42
C VAL A 392 1.73 -10.60 0.48
N TRP A 393 1.48 -10.50 1.78
CA TRP A 393 1.80 -11.55 2.75
C TRP A 393 0.53 -12.06 3.44
N PRO A 394 0.50 -13.33 3.87
CA PRO A 394 -0.51 -13.80 4.81
C PRO A 394 -0.42 -13.03 6.13
N LEU A 395 -1.56 -12.67 6.71
CA LEU A 395 -1.63 -11.98 8.01
C LEU A 395 -0.89 -12.77 9.09
N ASP A 396 -1.17 -14.07 9.20
CA ASP A 396 -0.58 -14.94 10.23
C ASP A 396 0.95 -14.90 10.17
N ARG A 397 1.57 -14.89 8.97
CA ARG A 397 3.04 -14.76 8.82
C ARG A 397 3.58 -13.47 9.46
N THR A 398 2.86 -12.36 9.28
CA THR A 398 3.23 -11.06 9.82
C THR A 398 3.13 -11.04 11.35
N LEU A 399 2.05 -11.61 11.89
CA LEU A 399 1.85 -11.72 13.33
C LEU A 399 2.92 -12.61 13.99
N SER A 400 3.17 -13.80 13.43
CA SER A 400 4.17 -14.75 13.95
C SER A 400 5.57 -14.13 13.96
N LEU A 401 6.02 -13.55 12.84
CA LEU A 401 7.36 -12.98 12.73
C LEU A 401 7.57 -11.81 13.71
N SER A 402 6.55 -10.98 13.92
CA SER A 402 6.60 -9.89 14.88
C SER A 402 6.72 -10.41 16.32
N ASP A 403 5.92 -11.41 16.71
CA ASP A 403 5.99 -12.03 18.03
C ASP A 403 7.34 -12.73 18.29
N GLU A 404 7.84 -13.51 17.30
CA GLU A 404 9.16 -14.14 17.35
C GLU A 404 10.28 -13.12 17.55
N SER A 405 10.23 -12.01 16.82
CA SER A 405 11.22 -10.93 16.90
C SER A 405 11.18 -10.18 18.22
N CYS A 406 9.99 -10.06 18.83
CA CYS A 406 9.82 -9.49 20.17
C CYS A 406 10.21 -10.49 21.28
N GLY A 407 10.32 -11.79 20.97
CA GLY A 407 10.65 -12.86 21.91
C GLY A 407 9.50 -13.21 22.86
N VAL A 408 8.29 -12.74 22.60
CA VAL A 408 7.09 -13.00 23.42
C VAL A 408 5.86 -13.09 22.52
N PRO A 409 4.93 -14.04 22.77
CA PRO A 409 3.70 -14.14 22.01
C PRO A 409 2.68 -13.11 22.51
N ALA A 410 2.33 -12.13 21.67
CA ALA A 410 1.40 -11.06 21.98
C ALA A 410 0.37 -10.86 20.87
N LEU A 411 0.80 -10.65 19.62
CA LEU A 411 -0.09 -10.42 18.48
C LEU A 411 -0.95 -11.63 18.14
N GLU A 412 -0.37 -12.82 17.94
CA GLU A 412 -1.18 -13.98 17.54
C GLU A 412 -2.22 -14.37 18.60
N PRO A 413 -1.90 -14.41 19.90
CA PRO A 413 -2.89 -14.68 20.93
C PRO A 413 -4.00 -13.63 20.97
N LEU A 414 -3.65 -12.34 20.83
CA LEU A 414 -4.63 -11.25 20.86
C LEU A 414 -5.50 -11.21 19.60
N ALA A 415 -4.93 -11.46 18.41
CA ALA A 415 -5.68 -11.62 17.17
C ALA A 415 -6.67 -12.78 17.29
N ARG A 416 -6.25 -13.94 17.83
CA ARG A 416 -7.15 -15.06 18.08
C ARG A 416 -8.27 -14.68 19.06
N ALA A 417 -7.91 -14.07 20.19
CA ALA A 417 -8.87 -13.70 21.24
C ALA A 417 -9.90 -12.69 20.75
N HIS A 418 -9.49 -11.67 20.00
CA HIS A 418 -10.30 -10.48 19.73
C HIS A 418 -10.73 -10.34 18.27
N ALA A 419 -9.92 -10.77 17.29
CA ALA A 419 -10.32 -10.74 15.90
C ALA A 419 -11.24 -11.92 15.56
N ARG A 420 -10.93 -13.12 16.08
CA ARG A 420 -11.67 -14.36 15.80
C ARG A 420 -12.73 -14.68 16.85
N SER A 421 -12.41 -14.56 18.13
CA SER A 421 -13.28 -15.02 19.23
C SER A 421 -14.04 -13.93 19.98
N ALA A 422 -13.82 -12.65 19.66
CA ALA A 422 -14.51 -11.52 20.27
C ALA A 422 -14.45 -11.49 21.81
N SER A 423 -13.28 -11.75 22.40
CA SER A 423 -13.10 -11.78 23.85
C SER A 423 -13.25 -10.38 24.45
N ARG A 424 -13.91 -10.29 25.61
CA ARG A 424 -14.16 -9.02 26.30
C ARG A 424 -12.87 -8.29 26.64
N VAL A 425 -12.83 -6.99 26.32
CA VAL A 425 -11.78 -6.06 26.75
C VAL A 425 -12.34 -5.08 27.78
N ASP A 426 -11.58 -4.83 28.86
CA ASP A 426 -11.87 -3.83 29.88
C ASP A 426 -10.95 -2.62 29.68
N LEU A 427 -11.39 -1.66 28.86
CA LEU A 427 -10.62 -0.44 28.61
C LEU A 427 -10.50 0.43 29.86
N ASP A 428 -11.50 0.46 30.74
CA ASP A 428 -11.46 1.28 31.95
C ASP A 428 -10.40 0.77 32.93
N ALA A 429 -10.24 -0.55 33.05
CA ALA A 429 -9.14 -1.13 33.80
C ALA A 429 -7.79 -0.77 33.19
N LEU A 430 -7.64 -0.90 31.87
CA LEU A 430 -6.41 -0.57 31.17
C LEU A 430 -6.02 0.91 31.32
N TRP A 431 -6.98 1.83 31.20
CA TRP A 431 -6.74 3.26 31.42
C TRP A 431 -6.25 3.56 32.83
N ARG A 432 -6.85 2.93 33.86
CA ARG A 432 -6.37 3.07 35.25
C ARG A 432 -4.96 2.53 35.43
N GLU A 433 -4.63 1.38 34.86
CA GLU A 433 -3.29 0.80 34.96
C GLU A 433 -2.23 1.65 34.26
N LEU A 434 -2.54 2.16 33.06
CA LEU A 434 -1.69 3.10 32.33
C LEU A 434 -1.63 4.49 32.99
N GLY A 435 -2.53 4.80 33.93
CA GLY A 435 -2.63 6.12 34.55
C GLY A 435 -3.16 7.19 33.60
N VAL A 436 -4.00 6.82 32.64
CA VAL A 436 -4.66 7.74 31.72
C VAL A 436 -6.01 8.12 32.31
N GLU A 437 -6.12 9.37 32.73
CA GLU A 437 -7.33 9.90 33.35
C GLU A 437 -7.85 11.11 32.56
N GLU A 438 -8.98 11.66 32.98
CA GLU A 438 -9.54 12.83 32.33
C GLU A 438 -8.68 14.07 32.55
N GLY A 439 -8.09 14.58 31.46
CA GLY A 439 -7.26 15.79 31.48
C GLY A 439 -5.93 15.66 32.23
N ARG A 440 -5.54 14.46 32.69
CA ARG A 440 -4.28 14.26 33.41
C ARG A 440 -3.69 12.86 33.21
N LEU A 441 -2.37 12.77 33.36
CA LEU A 441 -1.62 11.52 33.37
C LEU A 441 -1.04 11.26 34.76
N ASN A 442 -1.44 10.15 35.38
CA ASN A 442 -0.93 9.74 36.67
C ASN A 442 0.46 9.10 36.51
N ALA A 443 1.47 9.73 37.11
CA ALA A 443 2.86 9.29 37.04
C ALA A 443 3.18 8.07 37.91
N SER A 444 2.30 7.74 38.87
CA SER A 444 2.49 6.66 39.84
C SER A 444 1.62 5.43 39.52
N ALA A 445 0.96 5.41 38.36
CA ALA A 445 0.15 4.26 37.95
C ALA A 445 1.02 3.04 37.62
N PRO A 446 0.51 1.80 37.81
CA PRO A 446 1.29 0.57 37.64
C PRO A 446 2.03 0.45 36.31
N LEU A 447 1.43 0.90 35.21
CA LEU A 447 1.98 0.85 33.86
C LEU A 447 2.40 2.25 33.35
N ALA A 448 2.67 3.21 34.23
CA ALA A 448 3.08 4.56 33.83
C ALA A 448 4.41 4.55 33.04
N GLU A 449 5.37 3.68 33.38
CA GLU A 449 6.61 3.56 32.59
C GLU A 449 6.37 2.92 31.22
N VAL A 450 5.45 1.95 31.12
CA VAL A 450 5.04 1.38 29.82
C VAL A 450 4.41 2.46 28.96
N ARG A 451 3.49 3.25 29.52
CA ARG A 451 2.86 4.41 28.87
C ARG A 451 3.91 5.38 28.29
N ARG A 452 4.92 5.74 29.08
CA ARG A 452 6.01 6.63 28.63
C ARG A 452 6.90 5.96 27.58
N ALA A 453 7.19 4.68 27.73
CA ALA A 453 8.02 3.93 26.78
C ALA A 453 7.38 3.83 25.40
N ILE A 454 6.05 3.73 25.31
CA ILE A 454 5.29 3.77 24.05
C ILE A 454 5.60 5.04 23.26
N LEU A 455 5.62 6.19 23.92
CA LEU A 455 5.89 7.46 23.24
C LEU A 455 7.37 7.74 23.01
N ARG A 456 8.26 7.29 23.91
CA ARG A 456 9.70 7.46 23.71
C ARG A 456 10.25 6.54 22.62
N GLY A 457 9.72 5.33 22.49
CA GLY A 457 10.32 4.23 21.75
C GLY A 457 11.18 3.33 22.64
N GLY A 458 11.75 2.26 22.07
CA GLY A 458 12.72 1.42 22.79
C GLY A 458 14.01 2.18 23.15
N PRO A 459 14.89 1.63 24.01
CA PRO A 459 16.14 2.30 24.43
C PRO A 459 17.11 2.63 23.28
N HIS A 460 16.88 2.08 22.09
CA HIS A 460 17.64 2.38 20.86
C HIS A 460 16.98 3.42 19.94
N SER A 461 15.85 4.01 20.34
CA SER A 461 15.26 5.14 19.62
C SER A 461 16.01 6.42 19.98
N THR A 462 16.61 7.07 18.99
CA THR A 462 17.18 8.40 19.16
C THR A 462 16.06 9.36 19.51
N SER A 463 16.03 9.83 20.75
CA SER A 463 15.11 10.87 21.20
C SER A 463 15.34 12.14 20.37
N ALA A 464 14.50 12.36 19.35
CA ALA A 464 14.26 13.71 18.89
C ALA A 464 13.72 14.48 20.10
N LYS A 465 14.41 15.56 20.47
CA LYS A 465 14.03 16.40 21.59
C LYS A 465 12.57 16.82 21.40
N LEU A 466 11.72 16.53 22.38
CA LEU A 466 10.41 17.15 22.58
C LEU A 466 10.61 18.66 22.80
N GLY A 467 10.94 19.38 21.74
CA GLY A 467 11.12 20.82 21.71
C GLY A 467 9.78 21.47 21.40
N ARG A 468 9.30 22.31 22.31
CA ARG A 468 8.07 23.10 22.13
C ARG A 468 8.19 23.93 20.84
N LEU A 469 7.32 23.66 19.87
CA LEU A 469 7.04 24.63 18.81
C LEU A 469 6.47 25.90 19.46
N ARG A 470 7.13 27.04 19.20
CA ARG A 470 6.61 28.38 19.47
C ARG A 470 5.97 28.92 18.20
#